data_AF-A0AAU5Q8C9-F1
#
_entry.id   AF-A0AAU5Q8C9-F1
#
_cell.length_a   1.000
_cell.length_b   1.000
_cell.length_c   1.000
_cell.angle_alpha   90.00
_cell.angle_beta   90.00
_cell.angle_gamma   90.00
#
_symmetry.space_group_name_H-M   'P 1'
#
loop_
_entity.id
_entity.type
_entity.pdbx_description
1 polymer ?
#
loop_
_entity_poly.entity_id
_entity_poly.type
_entity_poly.pdbx_seq_one_letter_code
_entity_poly.pdbx_strand_id
1 'polypeptide(L)'
;MGIPRRTSAGFALTLTLLIVLASGCTSPLRTNGGTTATPTPRNSSAVAICTTLISYWAKESLKGSKWAGLDWEQKGLSNEQFEIHEELLSAARTEERHQGREAALELIDVRASQECSARHGATGNSENWRPPIPQG
;
A
#
# COMPACT_ATOMS: atom_id res chain seq x y z
N MET A 1 -7.82 47.73 0.72
CA MET A 1 -9.01 47.96 1.58
C MET A 1 -10.24 47.71 0.72
N GLY A 2 -11.18 46.79 0.98
CA GLY A 2 -11.37 45.82 2.04
C GLY A 2 -12.15 44.62 1.49
N ILE A 3 -11.94 43.45 2.10
CA ILE A 3 -12.55 42.17 1.73
C ILE A 3 -13.88 42.05 2.48
N PRO A 4 -15.02 41.70 1.83
CA PRO A 4 -16.25 41.45 2.56
C PRO A 4 -16.13 40.15 3.38
N ARG A 5 -16.23 40.31 4.70
CA ARG A 5 -16.42 39.24 5.69
C ARG A 5 -17.74 38.51 5.39
N ARG A 6 -17.68 37.21 5.12
CA ARG A 6 -18.84 36.31 5.26
C ARG A 6 -18.68 35.50 6.53
N THR A 7 -19.41 35.92 7.56
CA THR A 7 -19.74 35.14 8.75
C THR A 7 -20.99 34.31 8.46
N SER A 8 -20.93 33.00 8.66
CA SER A 8 -22.10 32.12 8.86
C SER A 8 -21.58 30.93 9.66
N ALA A 9 -21.75 30.94 10.99
CA ALA A 9 -22.92 30.41 11.69
C ALA A 9 -22.95 28.88 11.63
N GLY A 10 -22.74 28.27 12.81
CA GLY A 10 -22.48 26.87 12.97
C GLY A 10 -23.66 25.95 12.69
N PHE A 11 -23.32 24.68 12.50
CA PHE A 11 -24.22 23.56 12.71
C PHE A 11 -23.50 22.56 13.59
N ALA A 12 -23.79 22.64 14.90
CA ALA A 12 -23.66 21.50 15.79
C ALA A 12 -24.78 20.52 15.42
N LEU A 13 -24.43 19.32 14.98
CA LEU A 13 -25.39 18.22 14.92
C LEU A 13 -24.78 16.99 15.61
N THR A 14 -25.26 16.80 16.82
CA THR A 14 -25.03 15.71 17.75
C THR A 14 -25.79 14.44 17.34
N LEU A 15 -25.19 13.29 17.69
CA LEU A 15 -25.82 11.98 18.02
C LEU A 15 -26.45 11.22 16.83
N THR A 16 -26.22 9.93 16.62
CA THR A 16 -26.37 8.80 17.56
C THR A 16 -25.57 7.57 17.12
N LEU A 17 -24.88 6.95 18.08
CA LEU A 17 -24.26 5.63 17.94
C LEU A 17 -25.35 4.56 18.17
N LEU A 18 -25.74 3.84 17.11
CA LEU A 18 -26.61 2.66 17.20
C LEU A 18 -25.75 1.41 17.28
N ILE A 19 -25.61 0.86 18.49
CA ILE A 19 -25.03 -0.47 18.71
C ILE A 19 -26.16 -1.48 18.50
N VAL A 20 -26.13 -2.19 17.37
CA VAL A 20 -26.99 -3.34 17.12
C VAL A 20 -26.26 -4.60 17.59
N LEU A 21 -26.70 -5.17 18.72
CA LEU A 21 -26.37 -6.55 19.08
C LEU A 21 -27.27 -7.48 18.27
N ALA A 22 -26.72 -8.06 17.20
CA ALA A 22 -27.38 -9.12 16.46
C ALA A 22 -27.09 -10.47 17.12
N SER A 23 -28.17 -11.07 17.62
CA SER A 23 -28.35 -12.40 18.18
C SER A 23 -27.53 -13.50 17.48
N GLY A 24 -26.76 -14.25 18.27
CA GLY A 24 -26.14 -15.51 17.82
C GLY A 24 -27.20 -16.60 17.67
N CYS A 25 -27.56 -16.92 16.43
CA CYS A 25 -28.26 -18.16 16.11
C CYS A 25 -27.27 -19.32 16.17
N THR A 26 -27.30 -20.11 17.26
CA THR A 26 -26.67 -21.44 17.28
C THR A 26 -27.56 -22.38 16.46
N SER A 27 -27.07 -22.82 15.31
CA SER A 27 -27.67 -23.92 14.54
C SER A 27 -26.73 -25.11 14.65
N PRO A 28 -27.20 -26.30 15.08
CA PRO A 28 -26.36 -27.49 15.09
C PRO A 28 -26.09 -27.91 13.66
N LEU A 29 -24.85 -27.71 13.20
CA LEU A 29 -24.43 -28.14 11.88
C LEU A 29 -24.27 -29.67 11.87
N ARG A 30 -25.02 -30.32 10.98
CA ARG A 30 -24.88 -31.73 10.64
C ARG A 30 -23.42 -32.04 10.34
N THR A 31 -22.90 -33.08 10.97
CA THR A 31 -21.58 -33.65 10.70
C THR A 31 -21.60 -34.32 9.32
N ASN A 32 -21.40 -33.55 8.26
CA ASN A 32 -21.02 -34.12 6.96
C ASN A 32 -19.50 -34.05 6.88
N GLY A 33 -18.87 -35.22 6.99
CA GLY A 33 -17.43 -35.41 6.89
C GLY A 33 -16.92 -35.01 5.50
N GLY A 34 -16.54 -33.75 5.37
CA GLY A 34 -15.62 -33.26 4.36
C GLY A 34 -14.57 -32.47 5.09
N THR A 35 -13.32 -32.93 5.05
CA THR A 35 -12.18 -32.21 5.62
C THR A 35 -12.02 -30.91 4.84
N THR A 36 -12.69 -29.84 5.26
CA THR A 36 -12.45 -28.49 4.73
C THR A 36 -11.02 -28.14 5.12
N ALA A 37 -10.08 -28.32 4.19
CA ALA A 37 -8.72 -27.86 4.38
C ALA A 37 -8.77 -26.36 4.70
N THR A 38 -8.37 -25.99 5.91
CA THR A 38 -8.23 -24.58 6.27
C THR A 38 -7.18 -23.98 5.34
N PRO A 39 -7.48 -22.93 4.57
CA PRO A 39 -6.46 -22.28 3.75
C PRO A 39 -5.33 -21.81 4.67
N THR A 40 -4.16 -22.43 4.55
CA THR A 40 -2.98 -22.02 5.29
C THR A 40 -2.53 -20.65 4.75
N PRO A 41 -2.21 -19.66 5.61
CA PRO A 41 -1.64 -18.41 5.16
C PRO A 41 -0.41 -18.70 4.28
N ARG A 42 -0.47 -18.27 3.02
CA ARG A 42 0.69 -18.35 2.15
C ARG A 42 1.63 -17.23 2.58
N ASN A 43 2.75 -17.58 3.20
CA ASN A 43 3.81 -16.62 3.49
C ASN A 43 4.33 -16.09 2.15
N SER A 44 3.93 -14.89 1.77
CA SER A 44 4.52 -14.18 0.62
C SER A 44 5.97 -13.87 0.94
N SER A 45 6.87 -14.10 -0.02
CA SER A 45 8.28 -13.72 0.15
C SER A 45 8.42 -12.20 0.23
N ALA A 46 9.49 -11.70 0.86
CA ALA A 46 9.78 -10.27 0.92
C ALA A 46 9.82 -9.63 -0.48
N VAL A 47 10.40 -10.33 -1.47
CA VAL A 47 10.43 -9.90 -2.87
C VAL A 47 9.02 -9.77 -3.46
N ALA A 48 8.12 -10.73 -3.18
CA ALA A 48 6.74 -10.68 -3.67
C ALA A 48 5.93 -9.54 -3.04
N ILE A 49 6.15 -9.28 -1.74
CA ILE A 49 5.53 -8.15 -1.04
C ILE A 49 6.02 -6.82 -1.63
N CYS A 50 7.33 -6.65 -1.74
CA CYS A 50 7.99 -5.49 -2.35
C CYS A 50 7.43 -5.20 -3.75
N THR A 51 7.43 -6.22 -4.62
CA THR A 51 6.98 -6.08 -6.02
C THR A 51 5.53 -5.62 -6.09
N THR A 52 4.68 -6.22 -5.27
CA THR A 52 3.24 -5.91 -5.23
C THR A 52 3.00 -4.47 -4.78
N LEU A 53 3.63 -4.06 -3.67
CA LEU A 53 3.46 -2.72 -3.11
C LEU A 53 3.99 -1.64 -4.06
N ILE A 54 5.22 -1.80 -4.57
CA ILE A 54 5.85 -0.81 -5.44
C ILE A 54 5.10 -0.69 -6.77
N SER A 55 4.76 -1.79 -7.44
CA SER A 55 4.01 -1.73 -8.71
C SER A 55 2.66 -1.05 -8.50
N TYR A 56 1.91 -1.43 -7.46
CA TYR A 56 0.61 -0.85 -7.18
C TYR A 56 0.70 0.67 -6.95
N TRP A 57 1.56 1.11 -6.03
CA TRP A 57 1.65 2.52 -5.66
C TRP A 57 2.27 3.39 -6.76
N ALA A 58 3.21 2.86 -7.55
CA ALA A 58 3.76 3.57 -8.69
C ALA A 58 2.68 3.78 -9.76
N LYS A 59 1.84 2.78 -10.05
CA LYS A 59 0.72 2.91 -11.01
C LYS A 59 -0.32 3.92 -10.52
N GLU A 60 -0.68 3.88 -9.24
CA GLU A 60 -1.64 4.84 -8.66
C GLU A 60 -1.08 6.27 -8.70
N SER A 61 0.21 6.43 -8.41
CA SER A 61 0.91 7.72 -8.49
C SER A 61 1.01 8.24 -9.92
N LEU A 62 1.27 7.36 -10.89
CA LEU A 62 1.28 7.72 -12.32
C LEU A 62 -0.12 8.12 -12.80
N LYS A 63 -1.18 7.44 -12.34
CA LYS A 63 -2.59 7.77 -12.63
C LYS A 63 -3.06 9.06 -11.96
N GLY A 64 -2.33 9.58 -10.99
CA GLY A 64 -2.79 10.73 -10.20
C GLY A 64 -4.09 10.41 -9.45
N SER A 65 -4.23 9.17 -8.96
CA SER A 65 -5.44 8.78 -8.25
C SER A 65 -5.62 9.58 -6.95
N LYS A 66 -6.82 9.55 -6.37
CA LYS A 66 -7.09 10.22 -5.08
C LYS A 66 -6.17 9.77 -3.93
N TRP A 67 -5.50 8.63 -4.09
CA TRP A 67 -4.57 8.06 -3.11
C TRP A 67 -3.09 8.35 -3.42
N ALA A 68 -2.78 8.95 -4.57
CA ALA A 68 -1.40 9.23 -4.98
C ALA A 68 -0.63 10.06 -3.95
N GLY A 69 -1.32 11.01 -3.28
CA GLY A 69 -0.76 11.91 -2.27
C GLY A 69 -0.66 11.33 -0.85
N LEU A 70 -0.96 10.04 -0.64
CA LEU A 70 -0.68 9.41 0.65
C LEU A 70 0.83 9.36 0.90
N ASP A 71 1.22 9.57 2.16
CA ASP A 71 2.60 9.41 2.59
C ASP A 71 3.05 7.94 2.48
N TRP A 72 4.35 7.71 2.30
CA TRP A 72 4.91 6.37 2.06
C TRP A 72 4.69 5.42 3.25
N GLU A 73 4.67 5.93 4.49
CA GLU A 73 4.37 5.12 5.67
C GLU A 73 2.92 4.65 5.66
N GLN A 74 1.99 5.52 5.24
CA GLN A 74 0.57 5.18 5.09
C GLN A 74 0.31 4.17 3.97
N LYS A 75 1.19 4.14 2.97
CA LYS A 75 1.20 3.16 1.89
C LYS A 75 1.77 1.80 2.33
N GLY A 76 2.37 1.73 3.52
CA GLY A 76 3.00 0.53 4.08
C GLY A 76 4.32 0.17 3.41
N LEU A 77 5.01 1.16 2.83
CA LEU A 77 6.34 0.97 2.26
C LEU A 77 7.40 1.01 3.38
N SER A 78 8.48 0.25 3.24
CA SER A 78 9.71 0.51 3.98
C SER A 78 10.47 1.71 3.38
N ASN A 79 11.49 2.22 4.06
CA ASN A 79 12.35 3.29 3.51
C ASN A 79 13.00 2.86 2.20
N GLU A 80 13.58 1.65 2.14
CA GLU A 80 14.22 1.15 0.92
C GLU A 80 13.20 0.91 -0.21
N GLN A 81 11.98 0.46 0.12
CA GLN A 81 10.91 0.31 -0.89
C GLN A 81 10.44 1.67 -1.42
N PHE A 82 10.43 2.69 -0.57
CA PHE A 82 10.09 4.04 -0.97
C PHE A 82 11.13 4.61 -1.95
N GLU A 83 12.43 4.36 -1.74
CA GLU A 83 13.47 4.75 -2.69
C GLU A 83 13.23 4.13 -4.08
N ILE A 84 12.94 2.81 -4.13
CA ILE A 84 12.62 2.13 -5.39
C ILE A 84 11.37 2.74 -6.02
N HIS A 85 10.33 3.03 -5.23
CA HIS A 85 9.09 3.65 -5.72
C HIS A 85 9.36 4.99 -6.43
N GLU A 86 10.17 5.87 -5.83
CA GLU A 86 10.47 7.19 -6.40
C GLU A 86 11.30 7.09 -7.69
N GLU A 87 12.32 6.23 -7.70
CA GLU A 87 13.13 5.95 -8.90
C GLU A 87 12.25 5.42 -10.04
N LEU A 88 11.39 4.45 -9.72
CA LEU A 88 10.50 3.80 -10.68
C LEU A 88 9.44 4.77 -11.23
N LEU A 89 8.84 5.60 -10.37
CA LEU A 89 7.85 6.59 -10.78
C LEU A 89 8.48 7.66 -11.69
N SER A 90 9.71 8.07 -11.41
CA SER A 90 10.47 8.98 -12.26
C SER A 90 10.73 8.39 -13.65
N ALA A 91 11.16 7.13 -13.71
CA ALA A 91 11.36 6.39 -14.95
C ALA A 91 10.04 6.23 -15.72
N ALA A 92 8.96 5.83 -15.05
CA ALA A 92 7.64 5.65 -15.66
C ALA A 92 7.06 6.95 -16.22
N ARG A 93 7.22 8.08 -15.52
CA ARG A 93 6.81 9.40 -16.04
C ARG A 93 7.61 9.78 -17.28
N THR A 94 8.87 9.38 -17.36
CA THR A 94 9.71 9.60 -18.54
C THR A 94 9.23 8.75 -19.70
N GLU A 95 9.02 7.45 -19.45
CA GLU A 95 8.46 6.51 -20.43
C GLU A 95 7.10 6.98 -20.95
N GLU A 96 6.23 7.48 -20.08
CA GLU A 96 4.92 7.99 -20.46
C GLU A 96 5.03 9.12 -21.48
N ARG A 97 5.99 10.03 -21.32
CA ARG A 97 6.22 11.13 -22.27
C ARG A 97 6.77 10.64 -23.61
N HIS A 98 7.48 9.52 -23.64
CA HIS A 98 8.13 9.00 -24.84
C HIS A 98 7.25 8.03 -25.62
N GLN A 99 6.60 7.08 -24.93
CA GLN A 99 5.90 5.94 -25.54
C GLN A 99 4.44 5.81 -25.06
N GLY A 100 3.99 6.71 -24.19
CA GLY A 100 2.61 6.77 -23.72
C GLY A 100 2.34 5.93 -22.46
N ARG A 101 1.10 6.03 -21.99
CA ARG A 101 0.68 5.51 -20.69
C ARG A 101 0.86 4.00 -20.54
N GLU A 102 0.47 3.21 -21.54
CA GLU A 102 0.54 1.74 -21.46
C GLU A 102 1.99 1.25 -21.32
N ALA A 103 2.91 1.81 -22.12
CA ALA A 103 4.34 1.49 -22.02
C ALA A 103 4.90 1.82 -20.63
N ALA A 104 4.49 2.94 -20.03
CA ALA A 104 4.89 3.30 -18.68
C ALA A 104 4.35 2.33 -17.62
N LEU A 105 3.11 1.83 -17.77
CA LEU A 105 2.53 0.84 -16.86
C LEU A 105 3.25 -0.51 -16.95
N GLU A 106 3.61 -0.95 -18.17
CA GLU A 106 4.40 -2.15 -18.38
C GLU A 106 5.80 -2.02 -17.79
N LEU A 107 6.45 -0.87 -18.00
CA LEU A 107 7.76 -0.58 -17.40
C LEU A 107 7.72 -0.69 -15.87
N ILE A 108 6.66 -0.20 -15.23
CA ILE A 108 6.49 -0.32 -13.77
C ILE A 108 6.50 -1.78 -13.34
N ASP A 109 5.75 -2.66 -14.02
CA ASP A 109 5.68 -4.08 -13.64
C ASP A 109 7.02 -4.79 -13.78
N VAL A 110 7.68 -4.58 -14.93
CA VAL A 110 8.96 -5.23 -15.21
C VAL A 110 10.03 -4.78 -14.23
N ARG A 111 10.18 -3.47 -14.03
CA ARG A 111 11.23 -2.92 -13.17
C ARG A 111 10.98 -3.13 -11.68
N ALA A 112 9.72 -3.08 -11.21
CA ALA A 112 9.42 -3.39 -9.82
C ALA A 112 9.92 -4.78 -9.44
N SER A 113 9.65 -5.79 -10.29
CA SER A 113 10.12 -7.16 -10.08
C SER A 113 11.65 -7.27 -10.05
N GLN A 114 12.33 -6.58 -10.98
CA GLN A 114 13.79 -6.58 -11.08
C GLN A 114 14.45 -5.92 -9.86
N GLU A 115 14.05 -4.70 -9.51
CA GLU A 115 14.62 -3.94 -8.38
C GLU A 115 14.35 -4.62 -7.04
N CYS A 116 13.12 -5.09 -6.81
CA CYS A 116 12.79 -5.81 -5.58
C CYS A 116 13.56 -7.12 -5.45
N SER A 117 13.82 -7.82 -6.55
CA SER A 117 14.65 -9.04 -6.53
C SER A 117 16.11 -8.70 -6.24
N ALA A 118 16.65 -7.68 -6.90
CA ALA A 118 18.03 -7.23 -6.73
C ALA A 118 18.33 -6.75 -5.30
N ARG A 119 17.34 -6.14 -4.65
CA ARG A 119 17.43 -5.62 -3.28
C ARG A 119 16.84 -6.56 -2.23
N HIS A 120 16.63 -7.84 -2.56
CA HIS A 120 16.13 -8.88 -1.64
C HIS A 120 14.82 -8.52 -0.91
N GLY A 121 13.94 -7.77 -1.55
CA GLY A 121 12.66 -7.31 -1.00
C GLY A 121 12.71 -5.97 -0.26
N ALA A 122 13.88 -5.31 -0.22
CA ALA A 122 14.05 -3.95 0.28
C ALA A 122 13.42 -3.76 1.67
N THR A 123 13.77 -4.63 2.62
CA THR A 123 13.13 -4.69 3.94
C THR A 123 13.72 -3.70 4.94
N GLY A 124 14.69 -2.88 4.54
CA GLY A 124 15.29 -1.87 5.40
C GLY A 124 14.33 -0.74 5.74
N ASN A 125 14.16 -0.51 7.04
CA ASN A 125 13.53 0.67 7.63
C ASN A 125 14.52 1.25 8.65
N SER A 126 14.53 2.57 8.83
CA SER A 126 15.28 3.27 9.89
C SER A 126 15.05 2.67 11.29
N GLU A 127 13.85 2.14 11.55
CA GLU A 127 13.48 1.48 12.82
C GLU A 127 14.07 0.07 12.97
N ASN A 128 14.48 -0.57 11.87
CA ASN A 128 15.08 -1.91 11.86
C ASN A 128 16.62 -1.90 11.94
N TRP A 129 17.24 -0.72 12.10
CA TRP A 129 18.69 -0.60 12.26
C TRP A 129 19.14 -1.25 13.57
N ARG A 130 20.13 -2.15 13.50
CA ARG A 130 20.89 -2.64 14.65
C ARG A 130 22.37 -2.33 14.44
N PRO A 131 23.10 -1.86 15.47
CA PRO A 131 24.54 -1.65 15.36
C PRO A 131 25.26 -2.97 15.07
N PRO A 132 26.39 -2.95 14.34
CA PRO A 132 27.19 -4.15 14.11
C PRO A 132 27.67 -4.72 15.45
N ILE A 133 27.53 -6.05 15.61
CA ILE A 133 28.00 -6.76 16.81
C ILE A 133 29.53 -6.78 16.76
N PRO A 134 30.25 -6.28 17.77
CA PRO A 134 31.71 -6.37 17.80
C PRO A 134 32.12 -7.84 17.70
N GLN A 135 32.99 -8.16 16.74
CA GLN A 135 33.61 -9.47 16.68
C GLN A 135 34.69 -9.49 17.77
N GLY A 136 34.39 -10.17 18.88
CA GLY A 136 35.35 -10.46 19.94
C GLY A 136 36.27 -11.60 19.56
#